data_AF-A0A699SME6-F1
#
_entry.id   AF-A0A699SME6-F1
#
_cell.length_a   1.000
_cell.length_b   1.000
_cell.length_c   1.000
_cell.angle_alpha   90.00
_cell.angle_beta   90.00
_cell.angle_gamma   90.00
#
_symmetry.space_group_name_H-M   'P 1'
#
loop_
_entity.id
_entity.type
_entity.pdbx_description
1 polymer ?
#
loop_
_entity_poly.entity_id
_entity_poly.type
_entity_poly.pdbx_seq_one_letter_code
_entity_poly.pdbx_strand_id
1 'polypeptide(L)'
;MTWEVLKKKITDKYCPQSEIKKLEIKLWNLKVKGNDVPAYTERFQELTLIFTKFVANETEKIDKYLGRLPDNIYESVKASKPKTLDETIELANDLMDQKLR
;
A
#
# COMPACT_ATOMS: atom_id res chain seq x y z
N MET A 1 -6.66 -14.31 -29.96
CA MET A 1 -5.92 -13.84 -28.77
C MET A 1 -6.73 -12.71 -28.16
N THR A 2 -7.07 -12.77 -26.87
CA THR A 2 -7.89 -11.74 -26.22
C THR A 2 -7.01 -10.58 -25.72
N TRP A 3 -7.63 -9.40 -25.54
CA TRP A 3 -6.97 -8.19 -25.03
C TRP A 3 -6.28 -8.42 -23.68
N GLU A 4 -6.87 -9.24 -22.80
CA GLU A 4 -6.30 -9.59 -21.51
C GLU A 4 -5.02 -10.43 -21.63
N VAL A 5 -5.01 -11.40 -22.54
CA VAL A 5 -3.83 -12.23 -22.82
C VAL A 5 -2.70 -11.39 -23.42
N LEU A 6 -3.02 -10.41 -24.27
CA LEU A 6 -2.04 -9.49 -24.83
C LEU A 6 -1.44 -8.58 -23.75
N LYS A 7 -2.28 -7.97 -22.90
CA LYS A 7 -1.82 -7.15 -21.77
C LYS A 7 -0.88 -7.94 -20.86
N LYS A 8 -1.25 -9.18 -20.50
CA LYS A 8 -0.40 -10.06 -19.67
C LYS A 8 0.96 -10.32 -20.32
N LYS A 9 1.01 -10.66 -21.61
CA LYS A 9 2.27 -10.90 -22.33
C LYS A 9 3.19 -9.68 -22.38
N ILE A 10 2.63 -8.48 -22.55
CA ILE A 10 3.39 -7.23 -22.53
C ILE A 10 3.92 -6.96 -21.11
N THR A 11 3.08 -7.10 -20.09
CA THR A 11 3.49 -6.92 -18.69
C THR A 11 4.58 -7.90 -18.28
N ASP A 12 4.46 -9.19 -18.60
CA ASP A 12 5.45 -10.22 -18.25
C ASP A 12 6.81 -9.97 -18.92
N LYS A 13 6.82 -9.42 -20.14
CA LYS A 13 8.05 -9.16 -20.89
C LYS A 13 8.76 -7.86 -20.46
N TYR A 14 8.00 -6.82 -20.11
CA TYR A 14 8.54 -5.48 -19.91
C TYR A 14 8.44 -4.97 -18.46
N CYS A 15 7.69 -5.66 -17.59
CA CYS A 15 7.63 -5.36 -16.16
C CYS A 15 8.10 -6.58 -15.35
N PRO A 16 9.43 -6.78 -15.22
CA PRO A 16 9.97 -7.95 -14.56
C PRO A 16 9.51 -8.02 -13.11
N GLN A 17 9.07 -9.19 -12.66
CA GLN A 17 8.62 -9.39 -11.29
C GLN A 17 9.71 -9.13 -10.24
N SER A 18 10.98 -9.22 -10.63
CA SER A 18 12.12 -8.81 -9.82
C SER A 18 12.17 -7.29 -9.56
N GLU A 19 11.86 -6.45 -10.55
CA GLU A 19 11.82 -4.99 -10.42
C GLU A 19 10.64 -4.54 -9.53
N ILE A 20 9.49 -5.20 -9.68
CA ILE A 20 8.34 -5.01 -8.80
C ILE A 20 8.69 -5.35 -7.35
N LYS A 21 9.36 -6.50 -7.11
CA LYS A 21 9.84 -6.87 -5.77
C LYS A 21 10.88 -5.88 -5.21
N LYS A 22 11.73 -5.26 -6.05
CA LYS A 22 12.63 -4.20 -5.59
C LYS A 22 11.88 -2.94 -5.17
N LEU A 23 10.83 -2.58 -5.90
CA LEU A 23 9.94 -1.47 -5.52
C LEU A 23 9.17 -1.79 -4.24
N GLU A 24 8.75 -3.04 -4.05
CA GLU A 24 8.18 -3.57 -2.80
C GLU A 24 9.12 -3.34 -1.62
N ILE A 25 10.38 -3.78 -1.76
CA ILE A 25 11.40 -3.61 -0.74
C ILE A 25 11.69 -2.11 -0.47
N LYS A 26 11.71 -1.27 -1.50
CA LYS A 26 11.91 0.19 -1.34
C LYS A 26 10.74 0.84 -0.60
N LEU A 27 9.50 0.46 -0.91
CA LEU A 27 8.31 0.92 -0.21
C LEU A 27 8.34 0.49 1.26
N TRP A 28 8.64 -0.78 1.53
CA TRP A 28 8.71 -1.31 2.89
C TRP A 28 9.84 -0.73 3.74
N ASN A 29 10.89 -0.23 3.11
CA ASN A 29 12.00 0.46 3.78
C ASN A 29 11.83 1.99 3.81
N LEU A 30 10.76 2.52 3.22
CA LEU A 30 10.48 3.95 3.24
C LEU A 30 10.10 4.37 4.66
N LYS A 31 10.83 5.32 5.22
CA LYS A 31 10.51 5.97 6.49
C LYS A 31 10.65 7.47 6.31
N VAL A 32 9.75 8.24 6.94
CA VAL A 32 9.91 9.69 7.03
C VAL A 32 11.26 9.98 7.69
N LYS A 33 12.09 10.77 7.03
CA LYS A 33 13.39 11.21 7.56
C LYS A 33 13.33 12.71 7.84
N GLY A 34 13.55 13.10 9.09
CA GLY A 34 13.47 14.52 9.49
C GLY A 34 12.05 15.06 9.36
N ASN A 35 11.91 16.29 8.85
CA ASN A 35 10.63 16.99 8.75
C ASN A 35 10.06 17.07 7.32
N ASP A 36 10.65 16.35 6.35
CA ASP A 36 10.22 16.40 4.94
C ASP A 36 9.11 15.38 4.67
N VAL A 37 7.95 15.67 5.25
CA VAL A 37 6.72 14.90 5.07
C VAL A 37 6.19 14.97 3.62
N PRO A 38 6.25 16.12 2.91
CA PRO A 38 5.78 16.18 1.52
C PRO A 38 6.50 15.23 0.57
N ALA A 39 7.83 15.17 0.63
CA ALA A 39 8.61 14.28 -0.24
C ALA A 39 8.39 12.78 0.07
N TYR A 40 8.07 12.45 1.33
CA TYR A 40 7.67 11.10 1.71
C TYR A 40 6.31 10.73 1.12
N THR A 41 5.32 11.61 1.25
CA THR A 41 3.96 11.39 0.77
C THR A 41 3.91 11.20 -0.74
N GLU A 42 4.64 12.04 -1.49
CA GLU A 42 4.76 11.92 -2.95
C GLU A 42 5.34 10.55 -3.36
N ARG A 43 6.46 10.15 -2.76
CA ARG A 43 7.08 8.84 -3.03
C ARG A 43 6.19 7.67 -2.64
N PHE A 44 5.46 7.78 -1.54
CA PHE A 44 4.55 6.74 -1.11
C PHE A 44 3.38 6.61 -2.10
N GLN A 45 2.82 7.71 -2.59
CA GLN A 45 1.75 7.72 -3.59
C GLN A 45 2.22 7.16 -4.94
N GLU A 46 3.40 7.53 -5.43
CA GLU A 46 3.99 6.97 -6.66
C GLU A 46 4.18 5.46 -6.57
N LEU A 47 4.73 4.98 -5.45
CA LEU A 47 4.95 3.56 -5.21
C LEU A 47 3.61 2.81 -5.06
N THR A 48 2.62 3.42 -4.41
CA THR A 48 1.26 2.86 -4.26
C THR A 48 0.58 2.73 -5.62
N LEU A 49 0.68 3.73 -6.50
CA LEU A 49 0.10 3.71 -7.85
C LEU A 49 0.70 2.59 -8.73
N ILE A 50 2.00 2.34 -8.61
CA ILE A 50 2.66 1.21 -9.28
C ILE A 50 2.13 -0.10 -8.68
N PHE A 51 1.99 -0.18 -7.36
CA PHE A 51 1.45 -1.35 -6.67
C PHE A 51 0.00 -1.67 -7.00
N THR A 52 -0.87 -0.67 -7.24
CA THR A 52 -2.28 -0.92 -7.60
C THR A 52 -2.41 -1.74 -8.89
N LYS A 53 -1.39 -1.73 -9.76
CA LYS A 53 -1.32 -2.58 -10.96
C LYS A 53 -0.82 -4.01 -10.69
N PHE A 54 -0.23 -4.28 -9.52
CA PHE A 54 0.43 -5.55 -9.18
C PHE A 54 -0.11 -6.27 -7.93
N VAL A 55 -0.77 -5.59 -6.99
CA VAL A 55 -1.53 -6.24 -5.90
C VAL A 55 -2.82 -6.77 -6.48
N ALA A 56 -2.98 -8.08 -6.50
CA ALA A 56 -3.99 -8.74 -7.31
C ALA A 56 -5.39 -8.75 -6.67
N ASN A 57 -5.55 -8.31 -5.43
CA ASN A 57 -6.87 -8.14 -4.81
C ASN A 57 -6.86 -7.13 -3.65
N GLU A 58 -8.05 -6.60 -3.33
CA GLU A 58 -8.25 -5.58 -2.29
C GLU A 58 -7.89 -6.09 -0.89
N THR A 59 -8.18 -7.36 -0.61
CA THR A 59 -7.87 -8.00 0.68
C THR A 59 -6.36 -8.04 0.96
N GLU A 60 -5.55 -8.34 -0.06
CA GLU A 60 -4.09 -8.36 0.04
C GLU A 60 -3.53 -6.96 0.30
N LYS A 61 -4.16 -5.91 -0.26
CA LYS A 61 -3.80 -4.52 0.06
C LYS A 61 -4.12 -4.18 1.52
N ILE A 62 -5.31 -4.56 2.00
CA ILE A 62 -5.76 -4.33 3.37
C ILE A 62 -4.84 -5.05 4.36
N ASP A 63 -4.55 -6.34 4.15
CA ASP A 63 -3.66 -7.12 5.01
C ASP A 63 -2.24 -6.53 5.05
N LYS A 64 -1.71 -6.12 3.89
CA LYS A 64 -0.40 -5.47 3.77
C LYS A 64 -0.34 -4.14 4.50
N TYR A 65 -1.40 -3.33 4.43
CA TYR A 65 -1.49 -2.05 5.12
C TYR A 65 -1.64 -2.24 6.64
N LEU A 66 -2.57 -3.10 7.07
CA LEU A 66 -2.78 -3.45 8.47
C LEU A 66 -1.49 -3.93 9.14
N GLY A 67 -0.73 -4.81 8.48
CA GLY A 67 0.54 -5.32 8.99
C GLY A 67 1.64 -4.27 9.20
N ARG A 68 1.40 -3.00 8.87
CA ARG A 68 2.32 -1.87 9.13
C ARG A 68 1.84 -0.90 10.19
N LEU A 69 0.62 -1.04 10.67
CA LEU A 69 0.11 -0.19 11.73
C LEU A 69 0.75 -0.59 13.07
N PRO A 70 0.95 0.37 14.00
CA PRO A 70 1.28 0.06 15.39
C PRO A 70 0.24 -0.90 15.99
N ASP A 71 0.66 -1.85 16.84
CA ASP A 71 -0.21 -2.90 17.42
C ASP A 71 -1.49 -2.32 18.06
N ASN A 72 -1.38 -1.15 18.69
CA ASN A 72 -2.49 -0.47 19.36
C ASN A 72 -3.54 0.13 18.40
N ILE A 73 -3.23 0.28 17.11
CA ILE A 73 -4.14 0.74 16.06
C ILE A 73 -4.57 -0.45 15.20
N TYR A 74 -3.64 -1.37 14.93
CA TYR A 74 -3.89 -2.60 14.20
C TYR A 74 -5.12 -3.35 14.73
N GLU A 75 -5.18 -3.62 16.03
CA GLU A 75 -6.29 -4.37 16.61
C GLU A 75 -7.64 -3.66 16.44
N SER A 76 -7.65 -2.33 16.57
CA SER A 76 -8.86 -1.51 16.41
C SER A 76 -9.33 -1.44 14.96
N VAL A 77 -8.43 -1.23 14.00
CA VAL A 77 -8.77 -1.20 12.57
C VAL A 77 -9.13 -2.60 12.06
N LYS A 78 -8.49 -3.65 12.56
CA LYS A 78 -8.86 -5.03 12.22
C LYS A 78 -10.26 -5.39 12.74
N ALA A 79 -10.61 -4.92 13.93
CA ALA A 79 -11.92 -5.17 14.53
C ALA A 79 -13.08 -4.54 13.74
N SER A 80 -12.86 -3.39 13.08
CA SER A 80 -13.88 -2.74 12.24
C SER A 80 -14.09 -3.42 10.88
N LYS A 81 -13.21 -4.37 10.50
CA LYS A 81 -13.31 -5.17 9.27
C LYS A 81 -13.52 -4.31 8.01
N PRO A 82 -12.57 -3.42 7.69
CA PRO A 82 -12.67 -2.56 6.51
C PRO A 82 -12.72 -3.40 5.24
N LYS A 83 -13.48 -2.92 4.25
CA LYS A 83 -13.69 -3.61 2.98
C LYS A 83 -12.81 -3.06 1.86
N THR A 84 -12.32 -1.83 2.03
CA THR A 84 -11.46 -1.15 1.08
C THR A 84 -10.18 -0.65 1.76
N LEU A 85 -9.13 -0.44 0.97
CA LEU A 85 -7.90 0.16 1.45
C LEU A 85 -8.15 1.59 1.96
N ASP A 86 -8.99 2.37 1.27
CA ASP A 86 -9.30 3.75 1.65
C ASP A 86 -9.99 3.82 3.02
N GLU A 87 -10.98 2.95 3.29
CA GLU A 87 -11.60 2.82 4.62
C GLU A 87 -10.57 2.47 5.69
N THR A 88 -9.63 1.57 5.35
CA THR A 88 -8.56 1.16 6.28
C THR A 88 -7.63 2.34 6.60
N ILE A 89 -7.32 3.18 5.61
CA ILE A 89 -6.49 4.38 5.77
C ILE A 89 -7.21 5.42 6.64
N GLU A 90 -8.48 5.70 6.36
CA GLU A 90 -9.30 6.67 7.10
C GLU A 90 -9.41 6.28 8.58
N LEU A 91 -9.78 5.03 8.87
CA LEU A 91 -9.88 4.52 10.24
C LEU A 91 -8.55 4.60 11.00
N ALA A 92 -7.43 4.30 10.32
CA ALA A 92 -6.12 4.39 10.95
C ALA A 92 -5.76 5.84 11.31
N ASN A 93 -6.10 6.81 10.44
CA ASN A 93 -5.84 8.22 10.68
C ASN A 93 -6.69 8.79 11.83
N ASP A 94 -7.98 8.47 11.87
CA ASP A 94 -8.88 8.91 12.93
C ASP A 94 -8.41 8.43 14.32
N LEU A 95 -7.95 7.18 14.40
CA LEU A 95 -7.42 6.60 15.63
C LEU A 95 -6.07 7.21 16.05
N MET A 96 -5.25 7.65 15.09
CA MET A 96 -4.02 8.40 15.39
C MET A 96 -4.33 9.81 15.91
N ASP A 97 -5.30 10.50 15.29
CA ASP A 97 -5.68 11.87 15.67
C ASP A 97 -6.34 11.90 17.06
N GLN A 98 -7.19 10.90 17.37
CA GLN A 98 -7.76 10.74 18.72
C GLN A 98 -6.71 10.51 19.82
N LYS A 99 -5.53 10.00 19.48
CA LYS A 99 -4.43 9.76 20.43
C LYS A 99 -3.51 10.96 20.63
N LEU A 100 -3.52 11.91 19.68
CA LEU A 100 -2.72 13.14 19.74
C LEU A 100 -3.45 14.29 20.45
N ARG A 101 -4.74 14.11 20.75
CA ARG A 101 -5.59 15.06 21.47
C ARG A 101 -5.69 14.73 22.95
#